data_AF-A0AAV6TMJ5-F1
#
_entry.id   AF-A0AAV6TMJ5-F1
#
_cell.length_a   1.000
_cell.length_b   1.000
_cell.length_c   1.000
_cell.angle_alpha   90.00
_cell.angle_beta   90.00
_cell.angle_gamma   90.00
#
_symmetry.space_group_name_H-M   'P 1'
#
loop_
_entity.id
_entity.type
_entity.pdbx_description
1 polymer ?
#
loop_
_entity_poly.entity_id
_entity_poly.type
_entity_poly.pdbx_seq_one_letter_code
_entity_poly.pdbx_strand_id
1 'polypeptide(L)'
;MHRHTGILKQSYRCFFSKSSKIGPSDFFKFSEEVSENLCKGNPVVALESTLITHGLPYPENLRTACRLEAIVRENKVTPATIGIIGGKVHIGMNLNELGAISLKNKNLLKISRRDLPFVLSKI
;
A
#
# COMPACT_ATOMS: atom_id res chain seq x y z
N MET A 1 -34.47 3.74 -23.30
CA MET A 1 -33.26 3.35 -24.04
C MET A 1 -32.30 4.52 -24.03
N HIS A 2 -31.17 4.40 -23.31
CA HIS A 2 -29.80 4.76 -23.72
C HIS A 2 -28.92 4.86 -22.46
N ARG A 3 -27.93 3.95 -22.41
CA ARG A 3 -26.97 3.76 -21.33
C ARG A 3 -25.88 4.83 -21.41
N HIS A 4 -25.53 5.45 -20.28
CA HIS A 4 -24.23 6.12 -20.12
C HIS A 4 -23.42 5.39 -19.04
N THR A 5 -22.80 4.28 -19.44
CA THR A 5 -21.73 3.62 -18.70
C THR A 5 -20.41 4.30 -19.04
N GLY A 6 -20.07 5.36 -18.30
CA GLY A 6 -18.76 6.01 -18.35
C GLY A 6 -17.87 5.54 -17.20
N ILE A 7 -17.49 4.27 -17.17
CA ILE A 7 -16.49 3.79 -16.22
C ILE A 7 -15.12 4.23 -16.74
N LEU A 8 -14.52 5.19 -16.05
CA LEU A 8 -13.17 5.67 -16.24
C LEU A 8 -12.17 4.50 -16.14
N LYS A 9 -11.80 3.92 -17.29
CA LYS A 9 -10.58 3.11 -17.44
C LYS A 9 -9.38 4.06 -17.41
N GLN A 10 -9.08 4.63 -16.25
CA GLN A 10 -7.77 5.25 -16.05
C GLN A 10 -6.76 4.12 -15.90
N SER A 11 -6.22 3.67 -17.04
CA SER A 11 -5.15 2.69 -17.11
C SER A 11 -4.05 3.09 -16.13
N TYR A 12 -3.69 2.16 -15.24
CA TYR A 12 -2.46 2.16 -14.45
C TYR A 12 -1.24 1.98 -15.39
N ARG A 13 -1.16 2.82 -16.43
CA ARG A 13 -0.08 2.86 -17.39
C ARG A 13 1.05 3.57 -16.68
N CYS A 14 2.09 2.80 -16.33
CA CYS A 14 3.32 3.21 -15.65
C CYS A 14 3.63 4.71 -15.87
N PHE A 15 3.27 5.53 -14.88
CA PHE A 15 3.25 6.99 -14.99
C PHE A 15 4.49 7.53 -14.31
N PHE A 16 5.62 7.51 -15.02
CA PHE A 16 6.80 8.27 -14.64
C PHE A 16 7.01 9.37 -15.68
N SER A 17 6.47 10.56 -15.41
CA SER A 17 6.84 11.80 -16.08
C SER A 17 7.17 12.85 -15.03
N LYS A 18 8.39 13.39 -15.09
CA LYS A 18 8.88 14.45 -14.20
C LYS A 18 8.18 15.76 -14.57
N SER A 19 7.30 16.25 -13.69
CA SER A 19 6.76 17.61 -13.73
C SER A 19 7.15 18.34 -12.44
N SER A 20 7.42 19.64 -12.52
CA SER A 20 7.85 20.50 -11.41
C SER A 20 6.73 20.89 -10.43
N LYS A 21 5.59 20.20 -10.47
CA LYS A 21 4.47 20.32 -9.53
C LYS A 21 4.25 18.94 -8.90
N ILE A 22 3.98 18.89 -7.58
CA ILE A 22 3.67 17.64 -6.87
C ILE A 22 2.52 16.94 -7.59
N GLY A 23 2.83 15.83 -8.26
CA GLY A 23 1.89 15.02 -9.00
C GLY A 23 1.30 13.93 -8.11
N PRO A 24 0.20 13.28 -8.53
CA PRO A 24 -0.33 12.12 -7.82
C PRO A 24 0.72 11.04 -7.58
N SER A 25 1.68 10.87 -8.51
CA SER A 25 2.79 9.91 -8.41
C SER A 25 3.73 10.13 -7.23
N ASP A 26 3.84 11.36 -6.73
CA ASP A 26 4.84 11.69 -5.71
C ASP A 26 4.46 11.15 -4.32
N PHE A 27 3.15 10.96 -4.10
CA PHE A 27 2.60 10.39 -2.88
C PHE A 27 2.76 8.87 -2.77
N PHE A 28 2.96 8.16 -3.88
CA PHE A 28 2.96 6.70 -3.89
C PHE A 28 4.35 6.12 -4.13
N LYS A 29 4.71 5.08 -3.38
CA LYS A 29 5.87 4.22 -3.59
C LYS A 29 5.37 2.79 -3.75
N PHE A 30 5.43 2.28 -4.97
CA PHE A 30 5.12 0.88 -5.25
C PHE A 30 6.38 0.03 -5.07
N SER A 31 6.23 -1.20 -4.59
CA SER A 31 7.27 -2.21 -4.76
C SER A 31 7.39 -2.62 -6.22
N GLU A 32 8.56 -3.14 -6.58
CA GLU A 32 8.81 -3.69 -7.92
C GLU A 32 7.82 -4.81 -8.26
N GLU A 33 7.63 -5.77 -7.35
CA GLU A 33 6.68 -6.89 -7.50
C GLU A 33 5.27 -6.41 -7.81
N VAL A 34 4.76 -5.41 -7.08
CA VAL A 34 3.41 -4.87 -7.30
C VAL A 34 3.33 -4.10 -8.62
N SER A 35 4.30 -3.23 -8.87
CA SER A 35 4.33 -2.41 -10.09
C SER A 35 4.34 -3.28 -11.35
N GLU A 36 5.16 -4.33 -11.37
CA GLU A 36 5.23 -5.26 -12.48
C GLU A 36 3.92 -6.02 -12.70
N ASN A 37 3.34 -6.58 -11.64
CA ASN A 37 2.12 -7.38 -11.75
C ASN A 37 0.93 -6.52 -12.19
N LEU A 38 0.82 -5.28 -11.69
CA LEU A 38 -0.18 -4.33 -12.19
C LEU A 38 0.02 -3.99 -13.67
N CYS A 39 1.26 -3.77 -14.12
CA CYS A 39 1.55 -3.48 -15.53
C CYS A 39 1.22 -4.67 -16.45
N LYS A 40 1.42 -5.90 -15.96
CA LYS A 40 1.09 -7.16 -16.66
C LYS A 40 -0.41 -7.49 -16.63
N GLY A 41 -1.22 -6.75 -15.86
CA GLY A 41 -2.64 -7.06 -15.66
C GLY A 41 -2.90 -8.26 -14.75
N ASN A 42 -1.88 -8.67 -13.99
CA ASN A 42 -1.97 -9.77 -13.02
C ASN A 42 -2.73 -9.31 -11.76
N PRO A 43 -3.40 -10.22 -11.05
CA PRO A 43 -4.12 -9.90 -9.83
C PRO A 43 -3.16 -9.47 -8.71
N VAL A 44 -3.60 -8.46 -7.93
CA VAL A 44 -2.93 -7.97 -6.73
C VAL A 44 -3.96 -7.88 -5.61
N VAL A 45 -3.63 -8.34 -4.41
CA VAL A 45 -4.48 -8.25 -3.21
C VAL A 45 -3.88 -7.24 -2.24
N ALA A 46 -4.62 -6.18 -1.95
CA ALA A 46 -4.24 -5.20 -0.94
C ALA A 46 -4.49 -5.75 0.48
N LEU A 47 -3.54 -5.55 1.39
CA LEU A 47 -3.64 -5.90 2.81
C LEU A 47 -3.45 -4.65 3.68
N GLU A 48 -4.20 -4.55 4.78
CA GLU A 48 -4.14 -3.38 5.68
C GLU A 48 -2.99 -3.46 6.70
N SER A 49 -2.39 -2.30 7.03
CA SER A 49 -1.36 -2.19 8.07
C SER A 49 -1.92 -1.89 9.48
N THR A 50 -3.20 -1.53 9.60
CA THR A 50 -3.82 -1.20 10.91
C THR A 50 -3.85 -2.42 11.83
N LEU A 51 -4.19 -3.61 11.31
CA LEU A 51 -4.11 -4.87 12.07
C LEU A 51 -2.70 -5.11 12.62
N ILE A 52 -1.66 -4.78 11.86
CA ILE A 52 -0.26 -4.96 12.25
C ILE A 52 0.13 -3.99 13.39
N THR A 53 -0.30 -2.74 13.28
CA THR A 53 0.15 -1.67 14.17
C THR A 53 -0.68 -1.57 15.46
N HIS A 54 -1.98 -1.87 15.40
CA HIS A 54 -2.92 -1.63 16.51
C HIS A 54 -3.82 -2.83 16.83
N GLY A 55 -3.82 -3.88 15.99
CA GLY A 55 -4.73 -5.02 16.16
C GLY A 55 -4.15 -6.17 16.99
N LEU A 56 -2.85 -6.45 16.86
CA LEU A 56 -2.18 -7.58 17.50
C LEU A 56 -0.91 -7.14 18.24
N PRO A 57 -0.50 -7.83 19.32
CA PRO A 57 0.76 -7.57 19.99
C PRO A 57 1.95 -8.07 19.16
N TYR A 58 3.13 -7.47 19.35
CA TYR A 58 4.38 -8.02 18.83
C TYR A 58 4.77 -9.27 19.65
N PRO A 59 5.27 -10.37 19.02
CA PRO A 59 5.60 -10.54 17.59
C PRO A 59 4.46 -11.09 16.72
N GLU A 60 3.27 -11.31 17.27
CA GLU A 60 2.14 -11.92 16.55
C GLU A 60 1.64 -11.05 15.40
N ASN A 61 1.71 -9.73 15.53
CA ASN A 61 1.39 -8.80 14.45
C ASN A 61 2.24 -9.03 13.19
N LEU A 62 3.56 -9.13 13.33
CA LEU A 62 4.50 -9.36 12.24
C LEU A 62 4.32 -10.77 11.67
N ARG A 63 4.18 -11.78 12.54
CA ARG A 63 3.93 -13.17 12.10
C ARG A 63 2.64 -13.27 11.29
N THR A 64 1.57 -12.64 11.75
CA THR A 64 0.29 -12.62 11.06
C THR A 64 0.39 -11.91 9.71
N ALA A 65 1.05 -10.74 9.66
CA ALA A 65 1.28 -10.02 8.40
C ALA A 65 2.00 -10.91 7.36
N CYS A 66 3.12 -11.51 7.77
CA CYS A 66 3.89 -12.42 6.91
C CYS A 66 3.07 -13.64 6.48
N ARG A 67 2.25 -14.21 7.38
CA ARG A 67 1.40 -15.36 7.06
C ARG A 67 0.30 -15.01 6.07
N LEU A 68 -0.34 -13.86 6.22
CA LEU A 68 -1.35 -13.38 5.27
C LEU A 68 -0.75 -13.16 3.89
N GLU A 69 0.42 -12.54 3.82
CA GLU A 69 1.13 -12.40 2.55
C GLU A 69 1.51 -13.74 1.92
N ALA A 70 1.96 -14.71 2.73
CA ALA A 70 2.26 -16.05 2.25
C ALA A 70 1.03 -16.75 1.67
N ILE A 71 -0.13 -16.66 2.33
CA ILE A 71 -1.40 -17.23 1.85
C ILE A 71 -1.79 -16.62 0.49
N VAL A 72 -1.63 -15.30 0.32
CA VAL A 72 -1.90 -14.65 -0.98
C VAL A 72 -0.98 -15.17 -2.07
N ARG A 73 0.33 -15.34 -1.77
CA ARG A 73 1.31 -15.91 -2.69
C ARG A 73 1.05 -17.38 -3.02
N GLU A 74 0.63 -18.19 -2.04
CA GLU A 74 0.21 -19.60 -2.22
C GLU A 74 -0.93 -19.70 -3.26
N ASN A 75 -1.78 -18.68 -3.36
CA ASN A 75 -2.84 -18.56 -4.35
C ASN A 75 -2.38 -17.95 -5.69
N LYS A 76 -1.08 -17.80 -5.91
CA LYS A 76 -0.48 -17.21 -7.14
C LYS A 76 -0.91 -15.77 -7.41
N VAL A 77 -1.19 -15.01 -6.35
CA VAL A 77 -1.54 -13.60 -6.39
C VAL A 77 -0.46 -12.78 -5.69
N THR A 78 -0.21 -11.55 -6.14
CA THR A 78 0.74 -10.66 -5.49
C THR A 78 0.09 -9.96 -4.29
N PRO A 79 0.62 -10.08 -3.07
CA PRO A 79 0.17 -9.27 -1.96
C PRO A 79 0.73 -7.85 -2.03
N ALA A 80 -0.04 -6.88 -1.57
CA ALA A 80 0.37 -5.51 -1.40
C ALA A 80 -0.07 -5.03 -0.02
N THR A 81 0.75 -5.25 1.01
CA THR A 81 0.52 -4.59 2.30
C THR A 81 0.75 -3.09 2.15
N ILE A 82 -0.22 -2.28 2.58
CA ILE A 82 -0.23 -0.83 2.39
C ILE A 82 -0.08 -0.09 3.72
N GLY A 83 0.82 0.89 3.75
CA GLY A 83 1.04 1.77 4.90
C GLY A 83 1.59 3.14 4.48
N ILE A 84 1.73 4.05 5.43
CA ILE A 84 2.32 5.39 5.21
C ILE A 84 3.59 5.53 6.05
N ILE A 85 4.71 5.83 5.40
CA ILE A 85 6.01 6.08 6.04
C ILE A 85 6.55 7.39 5.49
N GLY A 86 6.86 8.34 6.39
CA GLY A 86 7.46 9.62 6.01
C GLY A 86 6.64 10.40 4.97
N GLY A 87 5.32 10.47 5.15
CA GLY A 87 4.42 11.17 4.21
C GLY A 87 4.15 10.44 2.90
N LYS A 88 4.79 9.29 2.64
CA LYS A 88 4.61 8.52 1.40
C LYS A 88 3.78 7.26 1.64
N VAL A 89 2.86 6.96 0.72
CA VAL A 89 2.06 5.73 0.70
C VAL A 89 2.89 4.62 0.08
N HIS A 90 3.25 3.63 0.90
CA HIS A 90 3.97 2.43 0.46
C HIS A 90 2.95 1.36 0.08
N ILE A 91 3.06 0.85 -1.14
CA ILE A 91 2.20 -0.20 -1.69
C ILE A 91 3.07 -1.42 -1.99
N GLY A 92 2.90 -2.47 -1.19
CA GLY A 92 3.80 -3.63 -1.19
C GLY A 92 4.99 -3.42 -0.26
N MET A 93 4.72 -3.24 1.03
CA MET A 93 5.77 -3.07 2.04
C MET A 93 6.70 -4.28 2.10
N ASN A 94 8.01 -4.05 2.19
CA ASN A 94 8.99 -5.12 2.37
C ASN A 94 9.09 -5.57 3.84
N LEU A 95 9.81 -6.67 4.12
CA LEU A 95 9.95 -7.22 5.47
C LEU A 95 10.56 -6.24 6.48
N ASN A 96 11.49 -5.38 6.06
CA ASN A 96 12.07 -4.37 6.94
C ASN A 96 11.05 -3.29 7.30
N GLU A 97 10.25 -2.85 6.33
CA GLU A 97 9.16 -1.89 6.53
C GLU A 97 8.06 -2.49 7.42
N LEU A 98 7.67 -3.76 7.20
CA LEU A 98 6.74 -4.50 8.06
C LEU A 98 7.26 -4.64 9.48
N GLY A 99 8.52 -5.05 9.65
CA GLY A 99 9.17 -5.14 10.95
C GLY A 99 9.21 -3.79 11.64
N ALA A 100 9.53 -2.73 10.90
CA ALA A 100 9.56 -1.36 11.41
C ALA A 100 8.21 -0.89 11.96
N ILE A 101 7.09 -1.20 11.30
CA ILE A 101 5.75 -0.81 11.78
C ILE A 101 5.17 -1.76 12.82
N SER A 102 5.75 -2.96 12.98
CA SER A 102 5.30 -3.94 13.99
C SER A 102 5.75 -3.60 15.42
N LEU A 103 6.74 -2.72 15.57
CA LEU A 103 7.32 -2.34 16.86
C LEU A 103 6.56 -1.15 17.47
N LYS A 104 6.15 -1.27 18.75
CA LYS A 104 5.37 -0.26 19.48
C LYS A 104 6.14 1.01 19.87
N ASN A 105 7.46 1.05 19.70
CA ASN A 105 8.31 2.17 20.12
C ASN A 105 8.36 3.34 19.11
N LYS A 106 7.51 3.31 18.07
CA LYS A 106 7.44 4.37 17.05
C LYS A 106 6.13 5.14 17.17
N ASN A 107 6.12 6.38 16.68
CA ASN A 107 4.94 7.21 16.52
C ASN A 107 4.03 6.66 15.41
N LEU A 108 3.35 5.56 15.69
CA LEU A 108 2.40 4.92 14.78
C LEU A 108 1.04 5.58 14.95
N LEU A 109 0.47 6.08 13.85
CA LEU A 109 -0.87 6.64 13.82
C LEU A 109 -1.81 5.66 13.13
N LYS A 110 -2.97 5.41 13.75
CA LYS A 110 -4.09 4.80 13.04
C LYS A 110 -4.71 5.86 12.12
N ILE A 111 -4.69 5.61 10.82
CA ILE A 111 -5.06 6.58 9.79
C ILE A 111 -6.36 6.13 9.12
N SER A 112 -7.34 7.03 9.08
CA SER A 112 -8.53 6.93 8.25
C SER A 112 -8.53 8.01 7.17
N ARG A 113 -9.58 8.07 6.35
CA ARG A 113 -9.69 9.00 5.21
C ARG A 113 -9.46 10.46 5.59
N ARG A 114 -9.98 10.89 6.75
CA ARG A 114 -9.85 12.27 7.26
C ARG A 114 -8.42 12.64 7.66
N ASP A 115 -7.60 11.64 7.98
CA ASP A 115 -6.24 11.83 8.46
C ASP A 115 -5.23 11.89 7.30
N LEU A 116 -5.62 11.36 6.12
CA LEU A 116 -4.78 11.32 4.91
C LEU A 116 -4.18 12.68 4.54
N PRO A 117 -4.93 13.80 4.46
CA PRO A 117 -4.34 15.10 4.10
C PRO A 117 -3.23 15.52 5.08
N PHE A 118 -3.43 15.29 6.38
CA PHE A 118 -2.46 15.67 7.40
C PHE A 118 -1.19 14.83 7.30
N VAL A 119 -1.29 13.50 7.20
CA VAL A 119 -0.12 12.63 7.14
C VAL A 119 0.65 12.75 5.83
N LEU A 120 -0.03 12.98 4.70
CA LEU A 120 0.60 13.15 3.39
C LEU A 120 1.25 14.52 3.21
N SER A 121 0.84 15.54 3.98
CA SER A 121 1.51 16.86 3.99
C SER A 121 2.95 16.83 4.55
N LYS A 122 3.40 15.68 5.07
CA LYS A 122 4.72 15.48 5.67
C LYS A 122 5.80 15.00 4.67
N ILE A 123 5.52 15.08 3.36
CA ILE A 123 6.48 14.80 2.28
C ILE A 123 7.61 15.84 2.25
#